data_AF-A0A2W6TQR2-F1
#
_entry.id   AF-A0A2W6TQR2-F1
#
_cell.length_a   1.000
_cell.length_b   1.000
_cell.length_c   1.000
_cell.angle_alpha   90.00
_cell.angle_beta   90.00
_cell.angle_gamma   90.00
#
_symmetry.space_group_name_H-M   'P 1'
#
loop_
_entity.id
_entity.type
_entity.pdbx_description
1 polymer ?
#
loop_
_entity_poly.entity_id
_entity_poly.type
_entity_poly.pdbx_seq_one_letter_code
_entity_poly.pdbx_strand_id
1 'polypeptide(L)'
;MEKKAPPLKVQIPNQGWKQFLVARDEMLSAYDRARELSKKRAVQTKHGVVAEAEFRKWLSNFLPKRYGVTSGYIISPGIPNSENTVHYDVIIYDQLESPILWIDDSADSSAQGRSLAIPVEYVRGVIEVKSTFNKKSAKKAVEQLAKLNPLLAKIDPNNQPLKLYLPSNFFCATVFFELLEKNDSDFAALDELLEAASLRGFYGGFILRSEKLDKYYSGKLFLQNESFNSVPRNQSLSFSGESKCIELADGTYYRIKLDHFESYFAEFAFDIIALLKGTYNPNMVSSMYGMGSTQWETSAVDIRYASPGDVKKFNEITDSYLKNLSI
;
A
#
# COMPACT_ATOMS: atom_id res chain seq x y z
N MET A 1 30.79 15.25 39.33
CA MET A 1 29.96 15.84 38.25
C MET A 1 29.55 14.70 37.31
N GLU A 2 28.29 14.27 37.36
CA GLU A 2 27.76 13.37 36.33
C GLU A 2 27.78 14.11 34.99
N LYS A 3 28.49 13.56 34.00
CA LYS A 3 28.37 14.02 32.62
C LYS A 3 26.96 13.66 32.15
N LYS A 4 26.05 14.64 32.11
CA LYS A 4 24.76 14.46 31.44
C LYS A 4 25.04 14.10 29.98
N ALA A 5 24.56 12.94 29.56
CA ALA A 5 24.63 12.53 28.16
C ALA A 5 23.93 13.60 27.29
N PRO A 6 24.44 13.89 26.08
CA PRO A 6 23.80 14.83 25.18
C PRO A 6 22.40 14.32 24.79
N PRO A 7 21.47 15.23 24.46
CA PRO A 7 20.15 14.84 23.95
C PRO A 7 20.30 14.05 22.65
N LEU A 8 19.40 13.07 22.45
CA LEU A 8 19.33 12.31 21.20
C LEU A 8 18.99 13.24 20.04
N LYS A 9 19.59 12.97 18.88
CA LYS A 9 19.32 13.68 17.63
C LYS A 9 18.77 12.69 16.61
N VAL A 10 17.87 13.17 15.74
CA VAL A 10 17.40 12.38 14.60
C VAL A 10 18.60 12.00 13.72
N GLN A 11 18.68 10.73 13.34
CA GLN A 11 19.70 10.21 12.44
C GLN A 11 19.02 9.72 11.17
N ILE A 12 19.53 10.15 10.02
CA ILE A 12 19.12 9.70 8.69
C ILE A 12 20.40 9.34 7.94
N PRO A 13 20.53 8.13 7.38
CA PRO A 13 19.58 7.03 7.50
C PRO A 13 19.49 6.52 8.94
N ASN A 14 18.30 6.09 9.38
CA ASN A 14 18.16 5.56 10.74
C ASN A 14 18.76 4.15 10.87
N GLN A 15 18.99 3.69 12.09
CA GLN A 15 19.62 2.38 12.34
C GLN A 15 18.85 1.17 11.77
N GLY A 16 17.55 1.29 11.51
CA GLY A 16 16.67 0.16 11.17
C GLY A 16 16.25 0.06 9.70
N TRP A 17 16.65 1.00 8.84
CA TRP A 17 16.09 1.11 7.49
C TRP A 17 16.36 -0.12 6.62
N LYS A 18 17.59 -0.66 6.63
CA LYS A 18 17.91 -1.91 5.91
C LYS A 18 17.24 -3.13 6.49
N GLN A 19 17.17 -3.21 7.83
CA GLN A 19 16.51 -4.32 8.52
C GLN A 19 15.03 -4.37 8.14
N PHE A 20 14.42 -3.21 7.92
CA PHE A 20 13.04 -3.13 7.45
C PHE A 20 12.84 -3.75 6.07
N LEU A 21 13.82 -3.64 5.17
CA LEU A 21 13.77 -4.20 3.82
C LEU A 21 13.90 -5.73 3.79
N VAL A 22 14.38 -6.36 4.87
CA VAL A 22 14.49 -7.83 4.97
C VAL A 22 13.12 -8.50 4.81
N ALA A 23 12.09 -7.97 5.47
CA ALA A 23 10.74 -8.54 5.39
C ALA A 23 10.18 -8.50 3.96
N ARG A 24 10.50 -7.45 3.19
CA ARG A 24 10.12 -7.36 1.78
C ARG A 24 10.87 -8.39 0.94
N ASP A 25 12.17 -8.54 1.16
CA ASP A 25 12.99 -9.52 0.44
C ASP A 25 12.51 -10.96 0.70
N GLU A 26 12.07 -11.27 1.93
CA GLU A 26 11.47 -12.56 2.28
C GLU A 26 10.18 -12.82 1.50
N MET A 27 9.27 -11.84 1.45
CA MET A 27 8.04 -11.92 0.66
C MET A 27 8.33 -12.14 -0.83
N LEU A 28 9.24 -11.33 -1.41
CA LEU A 28 9.63 -11.45 -2.82
C LEU A 28 10.29 -12.80 -3.13
N SER A 29 11.13 -13.31 -2.21
CA SER A 29 11.78 -14.61 -2.38
C SER A 29 10.77 -15.77 -2.37
N ALA A 30 9.76 -15.71 -1.49
CA ALA A 30 8.69 -16.71 -1.45
C ALA A 30 7.83 -16.66 -2.72
N TYR A 31 7.48 -15.45 -3.16
CA TYR A 31 6.79 -15.22 -4.43
C TYR A 31 7.56 -15.78 -5.63
N ASP A 32 8.87 -15.51 -5.73
CA ASP A 32 9.70 -15.99 -6.83
C ASP A 32 9.81 -17.51 -6.88
N ARG A 33 9.99 -18.16 -5.72
CA ARG A 33 9.96 -19.63 -5.63
C ARG A 33 8.64 -20.18 -6.13
N ALA A 34 7.51 -19.58 -5.73
CA ALA A 34 6.19 -20.02 -6.18
C ALA A 34 5.98 -19.79 -7.68
N ARG A 35 6.46 -18.67 -8.22
CA ARG A 35 6.43 -18.34 -9.65
C ARG A 35 7.20 -19.37 -10.46
N GLU A 36 8.42 -19.71 -10.05
CA GLU A 36 9.27 -20.70 -10.73
C GLU A 36 8.64 -22.11 -10.71
N LEU A 37 8.13 -22.54 -9.55
CA LEU A 37 7.44 -23.83 -9.42
C LEU A 37 6.14 -23.90 -10.26
N SER A 38 5.51 -22.74 -10.52
CA SER A 38 4.27 -22.66 -11.29
C SER A 38 4.49 -22.69 -12.80
N LYS A 39 5.68 -22.32 -13.30
CA LYS A 39 5.98 -22.34 -14.75
C LYS A 39 5.79 -23.72 -15.40
N LYS A 40 5.93 -24.79 -14.62
CA LYS A 40 5.76 -26.19 -15.07
C LYS A 40 4.32 -26.70 -14.99
N ARG A 41 3.35 -25.89 -14.54
CA ARG A 41 1.94 -26.28 -14.36
C ARG A 41 1.04 -25.58 -15.38
N ALA A 42 -0.03 -26.27 -15.79
CA ALA A 42 -1.01 -25.72 -16.76
C ALA A 42 -1.79 -24.50 -16.22
N VAL A 43 -2.00 -24.43 -14.90
CA VAL A 43 -2.65 -23.29 -14.23
C VAL A 43 -1.63 -22.56 -13.36
N GLN A 44 -1.35 -21.31 -13.71
CA GLN A 44 -0.35 -20.47 -13.03
C GLN A 44 -0.98 -19.54 -11.97
N THR A 45 -1.99 -19.96 -11.22
CA THR A 45 -2.62 -19.12 -10.18
C THR A 45 -1.88 -19.17 -8.83
N LYS A 46 -1.04 -20.19 -8.62
CA LYS A 46 -0.41 -20.47 -7.34
C LYS A 46 0.50 -19.36 -6.81
N HIS A 47 1.19 -18.63 -7.69
CA HIS A 47 2.05 -17.52 -7.26
C HIS A 47 1.26 -16.31 -6.75
N GLY A 48 0.04 -16.09 -7.27
CA GLY A 48 -0.90 -15.08 -6.73
C GLY A 48 -1.33 -15.42 -5.30
N VAL A 49 -1.74 -16.67 -5.07
CA VAL A 49 -2.11 -17.16 -3.73
C VAL A 49 -0.96 -17.03 -2.73
N VAL A 50 0.28 -17.33 -3.15
CA VAL A 50 1.46 -17.15 -2.30
C VAL A 50 1.74 -15.67 -2.03
N ALA A 51 1.58 -14.80 -3.03
CA ALA A 51 1.74 -13.36 -2.85
C ALA A 51 0.77 -12.82 -1.78
N GLU A 52 -0.52 -13.15 -1.90
CA GLU A 52 -1.55 -12.79 -0.92
C GLU A 52 -1.20 -13.30 0.49
N ALA A 53 -0.85 -14.59 0.62
CA ALA A 53 -0.56 -15.22 1.90
C ALA A 53 0.69 -14.64 2.59
N GLU A 54 1.78 -14.41 1.86
CA GLU A 54 3.00 -13.82 2.44
C GLU A 54 2.79 -12.35 2.80
N PHE A 55 1.99 -11.61 2.03
CA PHE A 55 1.62 -10.24 2.37
C PHE A 55 0.77 -10.17 3.64
N ARG A 56 -0.25 -11.04 3.78
CA ARG A 56 -1.05 -11.16 5.01
C ARG A 56 -0.16 -11.49 6.22
N LYS A 57 0.71 -12.49 6.08
CA LYS A 57 1.66 -12.89 7.13
C LYS A 57 2.58 -11.75 7.56
N TRP A 58 3.13 -10.99 6.61
CA TRP A 58 3.94 -9.82 6.92
C TRP A 58 3.13 -8.78 7.72
N LEU A 59 1.93 -8.42 7.28
CA LEU A 59 1.06 -7.50 8.01
C LEU A 59 0.72 -8.01 9.41
N SER A 60 0.37 -9.30 9.59
CA SER A 60 0.09 -9.88 10.92
C SER A 60 1.27 -9.79 11.89
N ASN A 61 2.50 -9.85 11.36
CA ASN A 61 3.71 -9.76 12.15
C ASN A 61 4.11 -8.32 12.46
N PHE A 62 3.88 -7.40 11.51
CA PHE A 62 4.26 -6.01 11.63
C PHE A 62 3.24 -5.16 12.40
N LEU A 63 1.94 -5.37 12.18
CA LEU A 63 0.89 -4.54 12.78
C LEU A 63 0.78 -4.80 14.29
N PRO A 64 0.37 -3.77 15.07
CA PRO A 64 0.02 -3.95 16.48
C PRO A 64 -1.00 -5.08 16.66
N LYS A 65 -0.86 -5.89 17.73
CA LYS A 65 -1.71 -7.07 17.98
C LYS A 65 -3.20 -6.79 18.17
N ARG A 66 -3.58 -5.52 18.28
CA ARG A 66 -4.99 -5.11 18.21
C ARG A 66 -5.59 -5.35 16.83
N TYR A 67 -4.79 -5.31 15.77
CA TYR A 67 -5.26 -5.47 14.41
C TYR A 67 -5.05 -6.90 13.94
N GLY A 68 -6.16 -7.57 13.63
CA GLY A 68 -6.14 -8.86 12.97
C GLY A 68 -6.01 -8.68 11.46
N VAL A 69 -5.41 -9.66 10.78
CA VAL A 69 -5.26 -9.68 9.32
C VAL A 69 -5.68 -11.04 8.81
N THR A 70 -6.57 -11.06 7.82
CA THR A 70 -7.13 -12.29 7.26
C THR A 70 -7.53 -12.10 5.80
N SER A 71 -7.74 -13.18 5.06
CA SER A 71 -8.64 -13.14 3.89
C SER A 71 -10.06 -13.45 4.33
N GLY A 72 -11.04 -13.21 3.46
CA GLY A 72 -12.40 -13.71 3.66
C GLY A 72 -13.46 -12.67 3.36
N TYR A 73 -14.46 -12.58 4.23
CA TYR A 73 -15.74 -11.95 3.91
C TYR A 73 -16.05 -10.82 4.89
N ILE A 74 -16.66 -9.76 4.40
CA ILE A 74 -17.22 -8.70 5.23
C ILE A 74 -18.73 -8.91 5.31
N ILE A 75 -19.24 -9.05 6.53
CA ILE A 75 -20.64 -9.35 6.78
C ILE A 75 -21.34 -8.12 7.30
N SER A 76 -22.41 -7.74 6.62
CA SER A 76 -23.29 -6.66 7.04
C SER A 76 -24.73 -7.18 7.10
N PRO A 77 -25.50 -6.86 8.16
CA PRO A 77 -26.92 -7.17 8.20
C PRO A 77 -27.73 -6.36 7.15
N GLY A 78 -27.10 -5.41 6.47
CA GLY A 78 -27.69 -4.69 5.34
C GLY A 78 -27.59 -5.42 3.99
N ILE A 79 -26.82 -6.52 3.90
CA ILE A 79 -26.71 -7.33 2.69
C ILE A 79 -27.67 -8.53 2.80
N PRO A 80 -28.57 -8.74 1.82
CA PRO A 80 -29.47 -9.89 1.82
C PRO A 80 -28.72 -11.23 1.78
N ASN A 81 -29.22 -12.23 2.50
CA ASN A 81 -28.65 -13.59 2.51
C ASN A 81 -28.70 -14.30 1.15
N SER A 82 -29.49 -13.80 0.20
CA SER A 82 -29.53 -14.30 -1.18
C SER A 82 -28.35 -13.83 -2.04
N GLU A 83 -27.59 -12.84 -1.58
CA GLU A 83 -26.41 -12.34 -2.29
C GLU A 83 -25.18 -13.18 -1.98
N ASN A 84 -24.33 -13.36 -2.99
CA ASN A 84 -23.06 -14.08 -2.82
C ASN A 84 -22.09 -13.24 -1.97
N THR A 85 -21.47 -13.88 -0.99
CA THR A 85 -20.42 -13.25 -0.18
C THR A 85 -19.19 -12.92 -1.03
N VAL A 86 -18.71 -11.69 -0.93
CA VAL A 86 -17.50 -11.22 -1.63
C VAL A 86 -16.27 -11.60 -0.82
N HIS A 87 -15.36 -12.36 -1.44
CA HIS A 87 -14.06 -12.68 -0.86
C HIS A 87 -13.06 -11.53 -1.10
N TYR A 88 -12.29 -11.17 -0.08
CA TYR A 88 -11.25 -10.15 -0.12
C TYR A 88 -9.89 -10.76 0.24
N ASP A 89 -8.85 -10.36 -0.52
CA ASP A 89 -7.48 -10.85 -0.37
C ASP A 89 -6.92 -10.53 1.03
N VAL A 90 -7.18 -9.31 1.53
CA VAL A 90 -6.72 -8.85 2.84
C VAL A 90 -7.81 -7.99 3.49
N ILE A 91 -8.21 -8.38 4.70
CA ILE A 91 -9.06 -7.63 5.61
C ILE A 91 -8.23 -7.36 6.87
N ILE A 92 -8.12 -6.09 7.25
CA ILE A 92 -7.57 -5.65 8.52
C ILE A 92 -8.74 -5.24 9.43
N TYR A 93 -8.80 -5.78 10.64
CA TYR A 93 -9.93 -5.58 11.55
C TYR A 93 -9.50 -5.41 13.00
N ASP A 94 -10.39 -4.87 13.85
CA ASP A 94 -10.14 -4.72 15.30
C ASP A 94 -10.30 -6.08 16.01
N GLN A 95 -9.21 -6.82 16.15
CA GLN A 95 -9.21 -8.20 16.67
C GLN A 95 -9.58 -8.29 18.15
N LEU A 96 -9.37 -7.23 18.93
CA LEU A 96 -9.70 -7.27 20.36
C LEU A 96 -11.21 -7.21 20.61
N GLU A 97 -11.94 -6.54 19.74
CA GLU A 97 -13.38 -6.28 19.92
C GLU A 97 -14.26 -7.08 18.96
N SER A 98 -13.70 -7.59 17.86
CA SER A 98 -14.47 -8.24 16.80
C SER A 98 -14.77 -9.71 17.13
N PRO A 99 -16.04 -10.14 17.07
CA PRO A 99 -16.36 -11.55 16.96
C PRO A 99 -16.02 -12.07 15.55
N ILE A 100 -15.62 -13.33 15.46
CA ILE A 100 -15.51 -14.06 14.19
C ILE A 100 -16.83 -14.82 14.01
N LEU A 101 -17.59 -14.50 12.95
CA LEU A 101 -18.93 -15.07 12.76
C LEU A 101 -18.86 -16.53 12.29
N TRP A 102 -17.99 -16.81 11.32
CA TRP A 102 -17.66 -18.16 10.87
C TRP A 102 -16.29 -18.18 10.19
N ILE A 103 -15.79 -19.40 9.98
CA ILE A 103 -14.53 -19.69 9.32
C ILE A 103 -14.85 -20.59 8.13
N ASP A 104 -14.39 -20.21 6.95
CA ASP A 104 -14.35 -21.07 5.78
C ASP A 104 -12.95 -21.70 5.71
N ASP A 105 -12.87 -23.00 6.02
CA ASP A 105 -11.62 -23.75 6.05
C ASP A 105 -11.21 -24.13 4.62
N SER A 106 -10.02 -23.70 4.22
CA SER A 106 -9.34 -24.28 3.05
C SER A 106 -8.76 -25.66 3.41
N ALA A 107 -8.73 -26.58 2.44
CA ALA A 107 -8.30 -27.97 2.64
C ALA A 107 -6.86 -28.14 3.19
N ASP A 108 -6.05 -27.07 3.19
CA ASP A 108 -4.66 -27.03 3.63
C ASP A 108 -4.44 -26.48 5.07
N SER A 109 -5.51 -26.23 5.86
CA SER A 109 -5.51 -26.05 7.33
C SER A 109 -4.55 -25.02 7.95
N SER A 110 -3.80 -24.26 7.15
CA SER A 110 -2.88 -23.24 7.66
C SER A 110 -3.67 -22.02 8.15
N ALA A 111 -3.19 -21.38 9.22
CA ALA A 111 -3.81 -20.15 9.72
C ALA A 111 -3.88 -19.02 8.68
N GLN A 112 -3.10 -19.11 7.59
CA GLN A 112 -3.05 -18.15 6.48
C GLN A 112 -4.00 -18.50 5.30
N GLY A 113 -4.56 -19.72 5.30
CA GLY A 113 -5.52 -20.20 4.29
C GLY A 113 -6.98 -20.10 4.73
N ARG A 114 -7.22 -19.94 6.04
CA ARG A 114 -8.57 -19.73 6.58
C ARG A 114 -9.13 -18.39 6.15
N SER A 115 -10.36 -18.41 5.63
CA SER A 115 -11.11 -17.19 5.33
C SER A 115 -12.09 -16.91 6.45
N LEU A 116 -12.01 -15.72 7.04
CA LEU A 116 -12.87 -15.33 8.17
C LEU A 116 -14.00 -14.43 7.71
N ALA A 117 -15.15 -14.57 8.35
CA ALA A 117 -16.28 -13.66 8.18
C ALA A 117 -16.29 -12.62 9.31
N ILE A 118 -15.97 -11.37 8.96
CA ILE A 118 -15.80 -10.26 9.90
C ILE A 118 -16.99 -9.31 9.80
N PRO A 119 -17.64 -8.92 10.90
CA PRO A 119 -18.71 -7.93 10.87
C PRO A 119 -18.20 -6.55 10.43
N VAL A 120 -19.00 -5.86 9.62
CA VAL A 120 -18.64 -4.62 8.90
C VAL A 120 -18.07 -3.52 9.80
N GLU A 121 -18.55 -3.38 11.03
CA GLU A 121 -18.16 -2.32 11.97
C GLU A 121 -16.75 -2.49 12.55
N TYR A 122 -16.21 -3.71 12.50
CA TYR A 122 -14.87 -4.01 13.00
C TYR A 122 -13.80 -3.94 11.91
N VAL A 123 -14.19 -3.87 10.64
CA VAL A 123 -13.27 -3.78 9.51
C VAL A 123 -12.65 -2.38 9.46
N ARG A 124 -11.32 -2.33 9.46
CA ARG A 124 -10.52 -1.11 9.43
C ARG A 124 -9.86 -0.86 8.08
N GLY A 125 -9.58 -1.91 7.31
CA GLY A 125 -9.17 -1.72 5.93
C GLY A 125 -9.22 -2.97 5.08
N VAL A 126 -9.24 -2.77 3.77
CA VAL A 126 -9.18 -3.84 2.76
C VAL A 126 -8.05 -3.57 1.78
N ILE A 127 -7.21 -4.56 1.53
CA ILE A 127 -6.12 -4.44 0.56
C ILE A 127 -6.27 -5.53 -0.49
N GLU A 128 -6.33 -5.11 -1.75
CA GLU A 128 -6.38 -6.01 -2.89
C GLU A 128 -4.97 -6.29 -3.39
N VAL A 129 -4.60 -7.57 -3.53
CA VAL A 129 -3.23 -7.98 -3.87
C VAL A 129 -3.20 -8.57 -5.27
N LYS A 130 -2.23 -8.15 -6.08
CA LYS A 130 -2.00 -8.69 -7.42
C LYS A 130 -0.52 -8.97 -7.63
N SER A 131 -0.23 -9.97 -8.43
CA SER A 131 1.17 -10.36 -8.67
C SER A 131 1.94 -9.30 -9.46
N THR A 132 1.36 -8.80 -10.55
CA THR A 132 2.03 -7.86 -11.46
C THR A 132 1.23 -6.58 -11.62
N PHE A 133 1.88 -5.42 -11.69
CA PHE A 133 1.26 -4.15 -12.09
C PHE A 133 1.21 -4.02 -13.62
N ASN A 134 -0.01 -3.95 -14.16
CA ASN A 134 -0.32 -3.68 -15.57
C ASN A 134 -1.79 -3.32 -15.71
N LYS A 135 -2.23 -2.90 -16.90
CA LYS A 135 -3.61 -2.49 -17.16
C LYS A 135 -4.64 -3.53 -16.69
N LYS A 136 -4.42 -4.79 -17.03
CA LYS A 136 -5.37 -5.88 -16.73
C LYS A 136 -5.49 -6.13 -15.23
N SER A 137 -4.38 -6.16 -14.50
CA SER A 137 -4.40 -6.42 -13.06
C SER A 137 -4.87 -5.21 -12.26
N ALA A 138 -4.50 -3.99 -12.69
CA ALA A 138 -5.01 -2.74 -12.12
C ALA A 138 -6.53 -2.68 -12.21
N LYS A 139 -7.08 -2.88 -13.42
CA LYS A 139 -8.52 -2.94 -13.65
C LYS A 139 -9.22 -3.95 -12.75
N LYS A 140 -8.70 -5.18 -12.70
CA LYS A 140 -9.26 -6.24 -11.84
C LYS A 140 -9.22 -5.87 -10.36
N ALA A 141 -8.15 -5.21 -9.91
CA ALA A 141 -8.05 -4.77 -8.53
C ALA A 141 -9.10 -3.73 -8.19
N VAL A 142 -9.32 -2.74 -9.08
CA VAL A 142 -10.37 -1.75 -8.91
C VAL A 142 -11.76 -2.37 -8.97
N GLU A 143 -12.03 -3.25 -9.94
CA GLU A 143 -13.32 -3.98 -10.03
C GLU A 143 -13.61 -4.78 -8.75
N GLN A 144 -12.58 -5.35 -8.12
CA GLN A 144 -12.72 -6.06 -6.86
C GLN A 144 -12.99 -5.11 -5.69
N LEU A 145 -12.24 -4.01 -5.57
CA LEU A 145 -12.47 -2.99 -4.53
C LEU A 145 -13.83 -2.30 -4.68
N ALA A 146 -14.31 -2.09 -5.91
CA ALA A 146 -15.62 -1.50 -6.19
C ALA A 146 -16.78 -2.32 -5.62
N LYS A 147 -16.59 -3.61 -5.32
CA LYS A 147 -17.57 -4.44 -4.61
C LYS A 147 -17.81 -3.98 -3.17
N LEU A 148 -16.96 -3.10 -2.63
CA LEU A 148 -17.20 -2.43 -1.34
C LEU A 148 -18.26 -1.33 -1.40
N ASN A 149 -18.66 -0.86 -2.59
CA ASN A 149 -19.58 0.28 -2.75
C ASN A 149 -20.86 0.20 -1.89
N PRO A 150 -21.57 -0.94 -1.80
CA PRO A 150 -22.74 -1.03 -0.92
C PRO A 150 -22.41 -0.73 0.55
N LEU A 151 -21.25 -1.17 1.01
CA LEU A 151 -20.76 -0.98 2.38
C LEU A 151 -20.13 0.41 2.60
N LEU A 152 -19.75 1.13 1.54
CA LEU A 152 -19.15 2.46 1.60
C LEU A 152 -20.18 3.58 1.48
N ALA A 153 -21.42 3.27 1.08
CA ALA A 153 -22.44 4.23 0.69
C ALA A 153 -22.77 5.28 1.76
N LYS A 154 -22.62 4.94 3.05
CA LYS A 154 -22.86 5.84 4.18
C LYS A 154 -21.87 5.58 5.32
N ILE A 155 -21.96 6.40 6.36
CA ILE A 155 -21.29 6.20 7.65
C ILE A 155 -22.39 6.15 8.71
N ASP A 156 -22.46 5.04 9.46
CA ASP A 156 -23.40 4.94 10.57
C ASP A 156 -22.98 5.86 11.73
N PRO A 157 -23.91 6.60 12.36
CA PRO A 157 -23.65 7.31 13.60
C PRO A 157 -23.07 6.40 14.69
N ASN A 158 -22.12 6.92 15.48
CA ASN A 158 -21.43 6.15 16.52
C ASN A 158 -22.40 5.45 17.48
N ASN A 159 -23.50 6.11 17.84
CA ASN A 159 -24.47 5.63 18.84
C ASN A 159 -25.56 4.70 18.26
N GLN A 160 -25.50 4.36 16.97
CA GLN A 160 -26.47 3.43 16.38
C GLN A 160 -26.09 1.98 16.72
N PRO A 161 -27.03 1.18 17.29
CA PRO A 161 -26.75 -0.21 17.68
C PRO A 161 -26.59 -1.13 16.47
N LEU A 162 -27.26 -0.83 15.35
CA LEU A 162 -27.13 -1.55 14.10
C LEU A 162 -26.10 -0.84 13.22
N LYS A 163 -25.06 -1.59 12.80
CA LYS A 163 -24.04 -1.12 11.86
C LYS A 163 -24.23 -1.82 10.53
N LEU A 164 -24.37 -1.03 9.46
CA LEU A 164 -24.62 -1.50 8.11
C LEU A 164 -23.43 -1.22 7.18
N TYR A 165 -22.67 -0.17 7.48
CA TYR A 165 -21.63 0.37 6.61
C TYR A 165 -20.24 0.32 7.27
N LEU A 166 -19.22 0.39 6.44
CA LEU A 166 -17.83 0.46 6.90
C LEU A 166 -17.60 1.75 7.71
N PRO A 167 -16.77 1.70 8.76
CA PRO A 167 -16.58 2.84 9.66
C PRO A 167 -15.94 4.04 8.93
N SER A 168 -16.02 5.23 9.54
CA SER A 168 -15.46 6.46 8.96
C SER A 168 -13.95 6.42 8.75
N ASN A 169 -13.23 5.69 9.61
CA ASN A 169 -11.79 5.49 9.54
C ASN A 169 -11.35 4.27 8.70
N PHE A 170 -12.27 3.70 7.92
CA PHE A 170 -11.95 2.64 6.96
C PHE A 170 -11.03 3.17 5.85
N PHE A 171 -10.10 2.33 5.39
CA PHE A 171 -9.33 2.59 4.16
C PHE A 171 -9.30 1.38 3.23
N CYS A 172 -9.04 1.61 1.95
CA CYS A 172 -8.69 0.54 1.03
C CYS A 172 -7.47 0.88 0.17
N ALA A 173 -6.76 -0.14 -0.29
CA ALA A 173 -5.55 0.03 -1.10
C ALA A 173 -5.34 -1.13 -2.07
N THR A 174 -4.41 -0.95 -2.99
CA THR A 174 -3.92 -2.00 -3.89
C THR A 174 -2.45 -2.29 -3.65
N VAL A 175 -2.04 -3.55 -3.77
CA VAL A 175 -0.64 -3.96 -3.67
C VAL A 175 -0.28 -4.84 -4.86
N PHE A 176 0.81 -4.49 -5.53
CA PHE A 176 1.38 -5.24 -6.64
C PHE A 176 2.74 -5.78 -6.23
N PHE A 177 3.01 -7.06 -6.46
CA PHE A 177 4.30 -7.64 -6.10
C PHE A 177 5.43 -7.17 -7.02
N GLU A 178 5.14 -6.95 -8.31
CA GLU A 178 6.16 -6.51 -9.25
C GLU A 178 5.63 -5.65 -10.40
N LEU A 179 6.47 -4.74 -10.88
CA LEU A 179 6.39 -4.14 -12.21
C LEU A 179 7.41 -4.85 -13.11
N LEU A 180 6.91 -5.58 -14.12
CA LEU A 180 7.77 -6.27 -15.10
C LEU A 180 8.28 -5.29 -16.15
N GLU A 181 9.46 -5.54 -16.70
CA GLU A 181 10.06 -4.68 -17.74
C GLU A 181 9.14 -4.53 -18.96
N LYS A 182 8.49 -5.62 -19.40
CA LYS A 182 7.56 -5.62 -20.53
C LYS A 182 6.31 -4.76 -20.30
N ASN A 183 6.03 -4.39 -19.04
CA ASN A 183 4.88 -3.60 -18.63
C ASN A 183 5.27 -2.15 -18.29
N ASP A 184 6.55 -1.78 -18.43
CA ASP A 184 7.08 -0.48 -18.02
C ASP A 184 6.46 0.72 -18.76
N SER A 185 5.92 0.51 -19.96
CA SER A 185 5.23 1.53 -20.76
C SER A 185 3.70 1.41 -20.70
N ASP A 186 3.15 0.55 -19.84
CA ASP A 186 1.70 0.32 -19.73
C ASP A 186 1.03 1.37 -18.83
N PHE A 187 1.13 2.65 -19.21
CA PHE A 187 0.61 3.78 -18.43
C PHE A 187 -0.91 3.74 -18.23
N ALA A 188 -1.62 2.99 -19.07
CA ALA A 188 -3.05 2.74 -18.88
C ALA A 188 -3.35 2.03 -17.56
N ALA A 189 -2.37 1.34 -16.94
CA ALA A 189 -2.52 0.79 -15.60
C ALA A 189 -2.80 1.86 -14.53
N LEU A 190 -2.22 3.06 -14.67
CA LEU A 190 -2.46 4.18 -13.75
C LEU A 190 -3.87 4.76 -13.97
N ASP A 191 -4.31 4.86 -15.22
CA ASP A 191 -5.67 5.29 -15.56
C ASP A 191 -6.72 4.33 -14.97
N GLU A 192 -6.53 3.02 -15.08
CA GLU A 192 -7.46 2.03 -14.49
C GLU A 192 -7.49 2.13 -12.96
N LEU A 193 -6.36 2.41 -12.30
CA LEU A 193 -6.32 2.61 -10.85
C LEU A 193 -7.03 3.89 -10.40
N LEU A 194 -7.02 4.94 -11.22
CA LEU A 194 -7.64 6.22 -10.89
C LEU A 194 -9.15 6.09 -10.63
N GLU A 195 -9.81 5.13 -11.27
CA GLU A 195 -11.23 4.84 -11.05
C GLU A 195 -11.55 4.51 -9.57
N ALA A 196 -10.58 3.94 -8.83
CA ALA A 196 -10.73 3.69 -7.39
C ALA A 196 -10.65 4.96 -6.53
N ALA A 197 -10.23 6.11 -7.07
CA ALA A 197 -10.21 7.38 -6.33
C ALA A 197 -11.60 7.85 -5.87
N SER A 198 -12.66 7.33 -6.50
CA SER A 198 -14.04 7.55 -6.09
C SER A 198 -14.43 6.77 -4.82
N LEU A 199 -13.67 5.74 -4.44
CA LEU A 199 -13.96 4.92 -3.26
C LEU A 199 -13.55 5.67 -1.99
N ARG A 200 -14.48 5.77 -1.04
CA ARG A 200 -14.22 6.35 0.28
C ARG A 200 -13.08 5.60 0.98
N GLY A 201 -12.03 6.33 1.34
CA GLY A 201 -10.87 5.79 2.03
C GLY A 201 -9.83 5.14 1.13
N PHE A 202 -9.93 5.29 -0.20
CA PHE A 202 -8.89 4.79 -1.10
C PHE A 202 -7.56 5.54 -0.86
N TYR A 203 -6.56 4.79 -0.41
CA TYR A 203 -5.21 5.29 -0.12
C TYR A 203 -4.35 5.40 -1.38
N GLY A 204 -4.65 4.60 -2.41
CA GLY A 204 -3.79 4.37 -3.56
C GLY A 204 -3.26 2.94 -3.57
N GLY A 205 -1.95 2.80 -3.72
CA GLY A 205 -1.33 1.49 -3.74
C GLY A 205 0.18 1.46 -3.64
N PHE A 206 0.71 0.25 -3.77
CA PHE A 206 2.13 0.00 -3.57
C PHE A 206 2.64 -1.08 -4.52
N ILE A 207 3.88 -0.95 -4.99
CA ILE A 207 4.56 -1.93 -5.84
C ILE A 207 5.83 -2.39 -5.13
N LEU A 208 5.94 -3.67 -4.79
CA LEU A 208 7.06 -4.18 -3.98
C LEU A 208 8.41 -4.10 -4.71
N ARG A 209 8.44 -4.32 -6.03
CA ARG A 209 9.65 -4.16 -6.85
C ARG A 209 9.36 -3.74 -8.29
N SER A 210 10.35 -3.17 -8.97
CA SER A 210 10.41 -3.11 -10.43
C SER A 210 11.59 -3.96 -10.94
N GLU A 211 11.44 -4.66 -12.06
CA GLU A 211 12.54 -5.41 -12.69
C GLU A 211 13.67 -4.51 -13.22
N LYS A 212 13.39 -3.23 -13.52
CA LYS A 212 14.38 -2.28 -14.06
C LYS A 212 15.15 -1.51 -12.99
N LEU A 213 14.71 -1.56 -11.73
CA LEU A 213 15.31 -0.78 -10.64
C LEU A 213 16.18 -1.65 -9.75
N ASP A 214 17.10 -0.99 -9.05
CA ASP A 214 17.88 -1.64 -8.01
C ASP A 214 16.99 -2.23 -6.91
N LYS A 215 17.52 -3.28 -6.29
CA LYS A 215 16.81 -4.16 -5.36
C LYS A 215 15.99 -3.43 -4.29
N TYR A 216 16.44 -2.27 -3.80
CA TYR A 216 15.80 -1.59 -2.68
C TYR A 216 14.66 -0.66 -3.08
N TYR A 217 14.47 -0.34 -4.35
CA TYR A 217 13.38 0.52 -4.78
C TYR A 217 12.03 -0.18 -4.73
N SER A 218 11.05 0.52 -4.17
CA SER A 218 9.64 0.14 -4.23
C SER A 218 8.83 1.30 -4.80
N GLY A 219 7.71 1.01 -5.44
CA GLY A 219 6.82 2.01 -6.03
C GLY A 219 5.71 2.41 -5.08
N LYS A 220 5.49 3.71 -4.90
CA LYS A 220 4.30 4.24 -4.21
C LYS A 220 3.34 4.80 -5.24
N LEU A 221 2.08 4.36 -5.20
CA LEU A 221 0.97 4.87 -5.99
C LEU A 221 0.13 5.74 -5.06
N PHE A 222 0.18 7.07 -5.22
CA PHE A 222 -0.56 7.97 -4.35
C PHE A 222 -1.48 8.88 -5.16
N LEU A 223 -2.62 9.23 -4.55
CA LEU A 223 -3.54 10.22 -5.09
C LEU A 223 -2.93 11.61 -4.88
N GLN A 224 -2.82 12.35 -5.97
CA GLN A 224 -2.34 13.73 -5.97
C GLN A 224 -3.49 14.65 -6.40
N ASN A 225 -3.73 15.68 -5.59
CA ASN A 225 -4.63 16.78 -5.92
C ASN A 225 -3.89 17.79 -6.81
N GLU A 226 -4.52 18.21 -7.90
CA GLU A 226 -4.00 19.15 -8.88
C GLU A 226 -4.93 20.36 -9.00
N SER A 227 -4.34 21.54 -9.20
CA SER A 227 -5.11 22.77 -9.42
C SER A 227 -5.63 22.91 -10.86
N PHE A 228 -5.15 22.10 -11.80
CA PHE A 228 -5.55 22.15 -13.20
C PHE A 228 -5.40 20.78 -13.87
N ASN A 229 -6.15 20.57 -14.95
CA ASN A 229 -6.02 19.39 -15.80
C ASN A 229 -4.71 19.45 -16.61
N SER A 230 -3.70 18.71 -16.19
CA SER A 230 -2.42 18.63 -16.90
C SER A 230 -2.29 17.31 -17.66
N VAL A 231 -1.62 17.34 -18.81
CA VAL A 231 -1.36 16.13 -19.62
C VAL A 231 -0.19 15.35 -19.00
N PRO A 232 -0.33 14.04 -18.73
CA PRO A 232 0.75 13.21 -18.21
C PRO A 232 2.00 13.23 -19.08
N ARG A 233 3.19 13.33 -18.47
CA ARG A 233 4.48 13.31 -19.18
C ARG A 233 5.25 12.02 -18.91
N ASN A 234 4.61 10.91 -19.27
CA ASN A 234 5.10 9.58 -18.96
C ASN A 234 6.23 9.12 -19.89
N GLN A 235 7.31 8.59 -19.30
CA GLN A 235 8.43 8.00 -20.05
C GLN A 235 8.67 6.54 -19.68
N SER A 236 8.60 6.21 -18.39
CA SER A 236 8.81 4.86 -17.86
C SER A 236 8.14 4.76 -16.50
N LEU A 237 7.29 3.75 -16.29
CA LEU A 237 6.67 3.50 -14.99
C LEU A 237 7.72 3.20 -13.91
N SER A 238 8.86 2.59 -14.28
CA SER A 238 9.99 2.34 -13.37
C SER A 238 10.73 3.62 -12.98
N PHE A 239 10.57 4.72 -13.71
CA PHE A 239 11.10 6.01 -13.28
C PHE A 239 10.04 6.80 -12.53
N SER A 240 8.97 7.18 -13.23
CA SER A 240 7.84 7.94 -12.70
C SER A 240 6.68 7.86 -13.69
N GLY A 241 5.45 7.82 -13.19
CA GLY A 241 4.27 7.77 -14.03
C GLY A 241 3.09 8.51 -13.44
N GLU A 242 2.27 9.10 -14.30
CA GLU A 242 1.06 9.83 -13.95
C GLU A 242 -0.12 9.26 -14.73
N SER A 243 -1.25 9.04 -14.06
CA SER A 243 -2.54 8.85 -14.75
C SER A 243 -2.99 10.17 -15.38
N LYS A 244 -4.02 10.12 -16.22
CA LYS A 244 -4.82 11.29 -16.54
C LYS A 244 -5.40 11.94 -15.27
N CYS A 245 -5.85 13.19 -15.38
CA CYS A 245 -6.67 13.80 -14.33
C CYS A 245 -8.14 13.39 -14.48
N ILE A 246 -8.82 13.18 -13.36
CA ILE A 246 -10.27 13.24 -13.25
C ILE A 246 -10.66 14.50 -12.49
N GLU A 247 -11.73 15.16 -12.93
CA GLU A 247 -12.35 16.25 -12.20
C GLU A 247 -13.43 15.70 -11.27
N LEU A 248 -13.41 16.11 -10.01
CA LEU A 248 -14.47 15.79 -9.05
C LEU A 248 -15.54 16.89 -9.04
N ALA A 249 -16.68 16.59 -8.43
CA ALA A 249 -17.84 17.48 -8.39
C ALA A 249 -17.58 18.84 -7.70
N ASP A 250 -16.52 18.95 -6.90
CA ASP A 250 -16.09 20.17 -6.24
C ASP A 250 -15.11 21.02 -7.06
N GLY A 251 -14.83 20.63 -8.32
CA GLY A 251 -13.89 21.31 -9.22
C GLY A 251 -12.42 21.02 -8.93
N THR A 252 -12.12 20.07 -8.05
CA THR A 252 -10.75 19.61 -7.81
C THR A 252 -10.35 18.52 -8.82
N TYR A 253 -9.07 18.49 -9.20
CA TYR A 253 -8.54 17.46 -10.09
C TYR A 253 -7.73 16.45 -9.30
N TYR A 254 -7.92 15.17 -9.58
CA TYR A 254 -7.14 14.08 -9.00
C TYR A 254 -6.44 13.26 -10.08
N ARG A 255 -5.25 12.77 -9.73
CA ARG A 255 -4.50 11.78 -10.50
C ARG A 255 -3.83 10.78 -9.57
N ILE A 256 -3.46 9.63 -10.13
CA ILE A 256 -2.51 8.71 -9.51
C ILE A 256 -1.12 9.06 -10.01
N LYS A 257 -0.19 9.25 -9.07
CA LYS A 257 1.24 9.33 -9.35
C LYS A 257 1.93 8.08 -8.84
N LEU A 258 2.77 7.49 -9.69
CA LEU A 258 3.75 6.46 -9.35
C LEU A 258 5.11 7.13 -9.21
N ASP A 259 5.71 6.94 -8.05
CA ASP A 259 7.10 7.32 -7.80
C ASP A 259 7.84 6.16 -7.13
N HIS A 260 9.17 6.16 -7.18
CA HIS A 260 10.00 5.09 -6.63
C HIS A 260 11.03 5.61 -5.64
N PHE A 261 11.13 4.95 -4.49
CA PHE A 261 12.16 5.28 -3.49
C PHE A 261 12.47 4.08 -2.58
N GLU A 262 13.67 4.04 -2.01
CA GLU A 262 14.10 2.95 -1.13
C GLU A 262 13.32 2.95 0.20
N SER A 263 12.96 4.13 0.72
CA SER A 263 12.17 4.24 1.96
C SER A 263 10.68 3.95 1.79
N TYR A 264 10.14 3.86 0.57
CA TYR A 264 8.70 3.75 0.38
C TYR A 264 8.10 2.47 0.96
N PHE A 265 8.86 1.38 1.07
CA PHE A 265 8.36 0.19 1.77
C PHE A 265 8.13 0.44 3.27
N ALA A 266 9.05 1.16 3.92
CA ALA A 266 8.87 1.56 5.32
C ALA A 266 7.73 2.56 5.47
N GLU A 267 7.70 3.58 4.60
CA GLU A 267 6.64 4.58 4.61
C GLU A 267 5.26 3.96 4.46
N PHE A 268 5.07 3.07 3.48
CA PHE A 268 3.81 2.34 3.28
C PHE A 268 3.38 1.56 4.53
N ALA A 269 4.32 0.87 5.18
CA ALA A 269 4.02 0.11 6.39
C ALA A 269 3.54 1.03 7.53
N PHE A 270 4.23 2.13 7.77
CA PHE A 270 3.84 3.08 8.82
C PHE A 270 2.60 3.91 8.45
N ASP A 271 2.36 4.18 7.17
CA ASP A 271 1.13 4.77 6.66
C ASP A 271 -0.09 3.90 6.99
N ILE A 272 0.02 2.57 6.84
CA ILE A 272 -1.06 1.65 7.28
C ILE A 272 -1.34 1.82 8.78
N ILE A 273 -0.31 1.90 9.63
CA ILE A 273 -0.52 2.12 11.07
C ILE A 273 -1.20 3.48 11.31
N ALA A 274 -0.79 4.53 10.62
CA ALA A 274 -1.39 5.86 10.75
C ALA A 274 -2.84 5.88 10.27
N LEU A 275 -3.17 5.19 9.17
CA LEU A 275 -4.54 5.03 8.68
C LEU A 275 -5.41 4.30 9.70
N LEU A 276 -4.92 3.17 10.24
CA LEU A 276 -5.62 2.38 11.25
C LEU A 276 -5.87 3.16 12.56
N LYS A 277 -5.03 4.15 12.86
CA LYS A 277 -5.18 5.05 14.01
C LYS A 277 -5.96 6.33 13.71
N GLY A 278 -6.28 6.60 12.44
CA GLY A 278 -6.89 7.86 12.01
C GLY A 278 -5.96 9.08 12.12
N THR A 279 -4.63 8.87 12.11
CA THR A 279 -3.62 9.92 12.21
C THR A 279 -2.83 10.13 10.90
N TYR A 280 -3.23 9.47 9.82
CA TYR A 280 -2.57 9.59 8.53
C TYR A 280 -2.73 11.01 7.95
N ASN A 281 -1.63 11.55 7.44
CA ASN A 281 -1.62 12.81 6.71
C ASN A 281 -0.77 12.60 5.44
N PRO A 282 -1.34 12.75 4.23
CA PRO A 282 -0.61 12.49 2.98
C PRO A 282 0.58 13.44 2.74
N ASN A 283 0.64 14.56 3.47
CA ASN A 283 1.73 15.54 3.36
C ASN A 283 2.80 15.38 4.45
N MET A 284 2.72 14.33 5.28
CA MET A 284 3.67 14.08 6.36
C MET A 284 4.10 12.62 6.37
N VAL A 285 5.37 12.38 6.68
CA VAL A 285 5.90 11.03 6.86
C VAL A 285 5.29 10.43 8.15
N SER A 286 4.61 9.28 8.03
CA SER A 286 3.95 8.62 9.16
C SER A 286 4.93 8.11 10.23
N SER A 287 6.17 7.83 9.85
CA SER A 287 7.24 7.51 10.80
C SER A 287 8.63 7.74 10.23
N MET A 288 9.52 8.24 11.08
CA MET A 288 10.95 8.29 10.77
C MET A 288 11.64 6.94 10.99
N TYR A 289 10.96 5.92 11.54
CA TYR A 289 11.48 4.55 11.63
C TYR A 289 11.45 3.92 10.22
N GLY A 290 12.56 3.33 9.78
CA GLY A 290 12.71 2.79 8.43
C GLY A 290 13.05 3.80 7.32
N MET A 291 13.07 5.11 7.62
CA MET A 291 13.58 6.16 6.72
C MET A 291 15.09 6.03 6.46
N GLY A 292 15.45 5.81 5.19
CA GLY A 292 16.82 5.57 4.76
C GLY A 292 16.94 5.25 3.28
N SER A 293 18.12 5.49 2.72
CA SER A 293 18.47 5.02 1.38
C SER A 293 19.96 4.71 1.34
N THR A 294 20.35 3.87 0.38
CA THR A 294 21.74 3.52 0.12
C THR A 294 22.55 4.78 -0.17
N GLN A 295 21.97 5.73 -0.89
CA GLN A 295 22.57 7.03 -1.20
C GLN A 295 22.91 7.84 0.05
N TRP A 296 21.99 7.89 1.03
CA TRP A 296 22.22 8.62 2.27
C TRP A 296 23.30 7.98 3.15
N GLU A 297 23.48 6.65 3.08
CA GLU A 297 24.58 5.99 3.78
C GLU A 297 25.93 6.25 3.13
N THR A 298 25.99 6.22 1.80
CA THR A 298 27.27 6.31 1.07
C THR A 298 27.62 7.73 0.66
N SER A 299 26.77 8.72 0.98
CA SER A 299 26.84 10.09 0.41
C SER A 299 26.92 10.08 -1.12
N ALA A 300 26.32 9.07 -1.76
CA ALA A 300 26.38 8.90 -3.21
C ALA A 300 25.24 9.65 -3.89
N VAL A 301 25.53 10.16 -5.08
CA VAL A 301 24.58 10.88 -5.92
C VAL A 301 23.49 9.92 -6.45
N ASP A 302 22.23 10.35 -6.46
CA ASP A 302 21.15 9.60 -7.11
C ASP A 302 21.40 9.51 -8.61
N ILE A 303 21.81 8.33 -9.09
CA ILE A 303 22.07 8.08 -10.50
C ILE A 303 20.80 8.15 -11.37
N ARG A 304 19.60 8.26 -10.78
CA ARG A 304 18.34 8.46 -11.51
C ARG A 304 18.09 9.93 -11.87
N TYR A 305 18.67 10.88 -11.14
CA TYR A 305 18.50 12.32 -11.38
C TYR A 305 19.80 12.95 -11.88
N ALA A 306 19.96 12.86 -13.19
CA ALA A 306 20.53 13.90 -14.06
C ALA A 306 21.94 14.42 -13.73
N SER A 307 22.40 15.28 -14.63
CA SER A 307 23.78 15.77 -14.70
C SER A 307 24.28 16.39 -13.37
N PRO A 308 25.61 16.46 -13.16
CA PRO A 308 26.22 16.96 -11.92
C PRO A 308 25.73 18.33 -11.40
N GLY A 309 25.18 19.19 -12.27
CA GLY A 309 24.66 20.50 -11.90
C GLY A 309 23.34 20.47 -11.11
N ASP A 310 22.46 19.51 -11.43
CA ASP A 310 21.13 19.40 -10.81
C ASP A 310 21.24 18.84 -9.39
N VAL A 311 22.18 17.91 -9.21
CA VAL A 311 22.55 17.30 -7.92
C VAL A 311 23.09 18.36 -6.96
N LYS A 312 23.96 19.25 -7.44
CA LYS A 312 24.51 20.34 -6.62
C LYS A 312 23.39 21.24 -6.10
N LYS A 313 22.45 21.61 -6.98
CA LYS A 313 21.32 22.47 -6.64
C LYS A 313 20.35 21.79 -5.66
N PHE A 314 20.08 20.50 -5.82
CA PHE A 314 19.26 19.73 -4.89
C PHE A 314 19.87 19.64 -3.50
N ASN A 315 21.18 19.36 -3.41
CA ASN A 315 21.88 19.30 -2.13
C ASN A 315 21.88 20.66 -1.42
N GLU A 316 22.12 21.76 -2.15
CA GLU A 316 22.05 23.12 -1.59
C GLU A 316 20.66 23.45 -1.02
N ILE A 317 19.58 23.03 -1.70
CA ILE A 317 18.20 23.23 -1.24
C ILE A 317 17.89 22.35 -0.02
N THR A 318 18.31 21.09 -0.05
CA THR A 318 18.06 20.11 1.03
C THR A 318 18.82 20.51 2.31
N ASP A 319 20.07 20.93 2.20
CA ASP A 319 20.87 21.41 3.34
C ASP A 319 20.28 22.68 3.96
N SER A 320 19.76 23.59 3.12
CA SER A 320 19.04 24.78 3.58
C SER A 320 17.77 24.41 4.36
N TYR A 321 16.99 23.46 3.83
CA TYR A 321 15.75 22.99 4.47
C TYR A 321 16.01 22.27 5.80
N LEU A 322 17.00 21.37 5.86
CA LEU A 322 17.36 20.64 7.08
C LEU A 322 17.94 21.56 8.17
N LYS A 323 18.69 22.60 7.79
CA LYS A 323 19.15 23.63 8.75
C LYS A 323 17.99 24.41 9.35
N ASN A 324 16.93 24.65 8.59
CA ASN A 324 15.73 25.35 9.05
C ASN A 324 14.78 24.49 9.91
N LEU A 325 14.96 23.16 9.90
CA LEU A 325 14.21 22.22 10.75
C LEU A 325 14.85 21.98 12.13
N SER A 326 16.06 22.53 12.37
CA SER A 326 16.73 22.46 13.66
C SER A 326 16.20 23.55 14.59
N ILE A 327 15.16 23.24 15.38
CA ILE A 327 14.77 24.03 16.57
C ILE A 327 15.68 23.65 17.74
#